data_AF-G4SYG7-F1
#
_entry.id   AF-G4SYG7-F1
#
_cell.length_a   1.000
_cell.length_b   1.000
_cell.length_c   1.000
_cell.angle_alpha   90.00
_cell.angle_beta   90.00
_cell.angle_gamma   90.00
#
_symmetry.space_group_name_H-M   'P 1'
#
loop_
_entity.id
_entity.type
_entity.pdbx_description
1 polymer ?
#
loop_
_entity_poly.entity_id
_entity_poly.type
_entity_poly.pdbx_seq_one_letter_code
_entity_poly.pdbx_strand_id
1 'polypeptide(L)'
;MKDYKVKRIARQAGLTLIELTVVLLILIGLAGLMLPYVGGFVDKTHDSANSDSLVEVSKAIQRYDVQFMGQPKDYDSLIVQDTAGEWAAGTLYPHMMNAMGSGYLQVTSVPANALKSVGITSLLPMDATADDKTFDAALPAVALPAINSDPVAVAALRVNNAPCAGVMGCIDGDAALAKILGRPVGSIDTSAKDYVAFGVGQGSGMVGKTISEAPVHFAKTGAMSAANKYNRILAIYEVPRAEFCEGGTRADPLVPAADQTDCESDTGNMSVAGTWRELTPMERRAKFLTTVMPMMRLEGLGGALSNHYQNVDG
;
A
#
# COMPACT_ATOMS: atom_id res chain seq x y z
N MET A 1 27.96 -81.67 -33.40
CA MET A 1 27.92 -80.52 -32.48
C MET A 1 28.34 -79.28 -33.25
N LYS A 2 27.50 -78.25 -33.30
CA LYS A 2 27.74 -76.99 -34.03
C LYS A 2 27.88 -75.90 -32.99
N ASP A 3 29.09 -75.39 -32.80
CA ASP A 3 29.38 -74.29 -31.87
C ASP A 3 28.86 -72.97 -32.45
N TYR A 4 27.84 -72.41 -31.81
CA TYR A 4 27.41 -71.04 -32.07
C TYR A 4 28.17 -70.09 -31.13
N LYS A 5 29.26 -69.48 -31.64
CA LYS A 5 29.92 -68.38 -30.93
C LYS A 5 29.08 -67.11 -31.07
N VAL A 6 28.46 -66.67 -29.98
CA VAL A 6 27.83 -65.35 -29.86
C VAL A 6 28.93 -64.28 -29.86
N LYS A 7 28.94 -63.42 -30.89
CA LYS A 7 29.83 -62.26 -30.96
C LYS A 7 29.20 -61.12 -30.16
N ARG A 8 29.55 -60.96 -28.87
CA ARG A 8 29.21 -59.74 -28.12
C ARG A 8 30.05 -58.58 -28.66
N ILE A 9 29.40 -57.66 -29.38
CA ILE A 9 29.97 -56.35 -29.70
C ILE A 9 29.40 -55.38 -28.68
N ALA A 10 30.08 -55.23 -27.53
CA ALA A 10 29.91 -54.06 -26.68
C ALA A 10 31.03 -53.08 -27.06
N ARG A 11 30.78 -52.19 -28.03
CA ARG A 11 31.67 -51.05 -28.27
C ARG A 11 31.41 -50.04 -27.18
N GLN A 12 32.15 -50.15 -26.09
CA GLN A 12 32.32 -49.07 -25.13
C GLN A 12 33.29 -48.08 -25.78
N ALA A 13 32.74 -47.13 -26.55
CA ALA A 13 33.52 -45.99 -27.03
C ALA A 13 33.85 -45.13 -25.81
N GLY A 14 35.11 -45.19 -25.35
CA GLY A 14 35.59 -44.32 -24.29
C GLY A 14 35.50 -42.87 -24.76
N LEU A 15 34.64 -42.09 -24.11
CA LEU A 15 34.49 -40.66 -24.36
C LEU A 15 35.85 -40.00 -24.14
N THR A 16 36.37 -39.32 -25.14
CA THR A 16 37.72 -38.77 -25.06
C THR A 16 37.76 -37.59 -24.10
N LEU A 17 38.86 -37.42 -23.37
CA LEU A 17 39.01 -36.32 -22.41
C LEU A 17 38.80 -34.96 -23.09
N ILE A 18 39.22 -34.84 -24.35
CA ILE A 18 39.02 -33.64 -25.16
C ILE A 18 37.54 -33.36 -25.47
N GLU A 19 36.76 -34.38 -25.82
CA GLU A 19 35.32 -34.26 -26.08
C GLU A 19 34.58 -33.77 -24.83
N LEU A 20 34.97 -34.29 -23.67
CA LEU A 20 34.41 -33.88 -22.39
C LEU A 20 34.77 -32.41 -22.07
N THR A 21 36.02 -31.97 -22.30
CA THR A 21 36.40 -30.57 -22.09
C THR A 21 35.77 -29.60 -23.08
N VAL A 22 35.56 -29.99 -24.34
CA VAL A 22 34.90 -29.14 -25.35
C VAL A 22 33.43 -28.97 -25.02
N VAL A 23 32.73 -30.06 -24.65
CA VAL A 23 31.34 -29.98 -24.20
C VAL A 23 31.23 -29.09 -22.96
N LEU A 24 32.18 -29.20 -22.02
CA LEU A 24 32.19 -28.38 -20.83
C LEU A 24 32.42 -26.88 -21.14
N LEU A 25 33.30 -26.55 -22.10
CA LEU A 25 33.48 -25.18 -22.58
C LEU A 25 32.23 -24.63 -23.28
N ILE A 26 31.53 -25.45 -24.08
CA ILE A 26 30.26 -25.07 -24.72
C ILE A 26 29.20 -24.81 -23.65
N LEU A 27 29.08 -25.67 -22.64
CA LEU A 27 28.12 -25.51 -21.54
C LEU A 27 28.41 -24.26 -20.70
N ILE A 28 29.68 -23.94 -20.42
CA ILE A 28 30.06 -22.70 -19.72
C ILE A 28 29.73 -21.48 -20.59
N GLY A 29 30.01 -21.53 -21.90
CA GLY A 29 29.67 -20.47 -22.84
C GLY A 29 28.16 -20.21 -22.93
N LEU A 30 27.36 -21.28 -23.01
CA LEU A 30 25.90 -21.21 -23.02
C LEU A 30 25.33 -20.72 -21.68
N ALA A 31 25.87 -21.19 -20.56
CA ALA A 31 25.48 -20.73 -19.23
C ALA A 31 25.79 -19.24 -19.02
N GLY A 32 26.94 -18.77 -19.53
CA GLY A 32 27.32 -17.35 -19.53
C GLY A 32 26.34 -16.47 -20.30
N LEU A 33 25.79 -16.99 -21.41
CA LEU A 33 24.77 -16.31 -22.22
C LEU A 33 23.39 -16.28 -21.54
N MET A 34 23.07 -17.26 -20.70
CA MET A 34 21.77 -17.35 -20.00
C MET A 34 21.72 -16.61 -18.66
N LEU A 35 22.86 -16.36 -18.01
CA LEU A 35 22.94 -15.67 -16.72
C LEU A 35 22.25 -14.28 -16.65
N PRO A 36 22.39 -13.36 -17.64
CA PRO A 36 21.75 -12.05 -17.56
C PRO A 36 20.21 -12.12 -17.70
N TYR A 37 19.66 -13.25 -18.16
CA TYR A 37 18.22 -13.38 -18.40
C TYR A 37 17.45 -13.49 -17.07
N VAL A 38 17.97 -14.18 -16.05
CA VAL A 38 17.20 -14.61 -14.87
C VAL A 38 16.87 -13.47 -13.89
N GLY A 39 17.74 -12.46 -13.77
CA GLY A 39 17.54 -11.35 -12.81
C GLY A 39 16.31 -10.49 -13.14
N GLY A 40 16.12 -10.14 -14.42
CA GLY A 40 14.99 -9.32 -14.87
C GLY A 40 13.63 -10.02 -14.78
N PHE A 41 13.58 -11.36 -14.85
CA PHE A 41 12.33 -12.10 -14.66
C PHE A 41 11.88 -12.11 -13.20
N VAL A 42 12.81 -12.17 -12.24
CA VAL A 42 12.46 -12.17 -10.81
C VAL A 42 11.81 -10.83 -10.43
N ASP A 43 12.35 -9.71 -10.91
CA ASP A 43 11.75 -8.40 -10.64
C ASP A 43 10.37 -8.23 -11.29
N LYS A 44 10.24 -8.61 -12.57
CA LYS A 44 8.94 -8.54 -13.29
C LYS A 44 7.88 -9.45 -12.67
N THR A 45 8.25 -10.67 -12.29
CA THR A 45 7.33 -11.61 -11.63
C THR A 45 6.93 -11.14 -10.24
N HIS A 46 7.86 -10.54 -9.50
CA HIS A 46 7.59 -9.94 -8.19
C HIS A 46 6.60 -8.78 -8.29
N ASP A 47 6.81 -7.83 -9.20
CA ASP A 47 5.91 -6.69 -9.41
C ASP A 47 4.52 -7.14 -9.94
N SER A 48 4.48 -8.21 -10.74
CA SER A 48 3.24 -8.80 -11.26
C SER A 48 2.42 -9.48 -10.15
N ALA A 49 3.07 -10.30 -9.31
CA ALA A 49 2.41 -10.96 -8.17
C ALA A 49 1.88 -9.94 -7.15
N ASN A 50 2.60 -8.83 -6.96
CA ASN A 50 2.14 -7.71 -6.17
C ASN A 50 0.88 -7.07 -6.78
N SER A 51 0.90 -6.73 -8.07
CA SER A 51 -0.23 -6.13 -8.77
C SER A 51 -1.49 -7.00 -8.70
N ASP A 52 -1.34 -8.31 -8.85
CA ASP A 52 -2.43 -9.28 -8.73
C ASP A 52 -3.01 -9.30 -7.31
N SER A 53 -2.15 -9.28 -6.29
CA SER A 53 -2.57 -9.22 -4.89
C SER A 53 -3.34 -7.93 -4.58
N LEU A 54 -2.92 -6.78 -5.13
CA LEU A 54 -3.65 -5.51 -4.98
C LEU A 54 -5.06 -5.60 -5.57
N VAL A 55 -5.19 -6.14 -6.79
CA VAL A 55 -6.48 -6.32 -7.45
C VAL A 55 -7.38 -7.28 -6.67
N GLU A 56 -6.83 -8.38 -6.16
CA GLU A 56 -7.58 -9.36 -5.39
C GLU A 56 -8.14 -8.75 -4.10
N VAL A 57 -7.33 -8.05 -3.32
CA VAL A 57 -7.78 -7.40 -2.07
C VAL A 57 -8.83 -6.32 -2.38
N SER A 58 -8.63 -5.51 -3.42
CA SER A 58 -9.62 -4.51 -3.85
C SER A 58 -10.98 -5.15 -4.20
N LYS A 59 -10.97 -6.26 -4.96
CA LYS A 59 -12.19 -7.03 -5.28
C LYS A 59 -12.80 -7.66 -4.03
N ALA A 60 -11.98 -8.13 -3.09
CA ALA A 60 -12.47 -8.71 -1.84
C ALA A 60 -13.18 -7.69 -0.97
N ILE A 61 -12.63 -6.48 -0.81
CA ILE A 61 -13.27 -5.39 -0.07
C ILE A 61 -14.63 -5.04 -0.69
N GLN A 62 -14.70 -4.90 -2.01
CA GLN A 62 -15.95 -4.60 -2.71
C GLN A 62 -16.98 -5.73 -2.60
N ARG A 63 -16.54 -7.00 -2.70
CA ARG A 63 -17.43 -8.16 -2.46
C ARG A 63 -17.94 -8.18 -1.02
N TYR A 64 -17.09 -7.84 -0.06
CA TYR A 64 -17.46 -7.79 1.35
C TYR A 64 -18.55 -6.74 1.56
N ASP A 65 -18.37 -5.55 0.98
CA ASP A 65 -19.34 -4.46 1.05
C ASP A 65 -20.73 -4.86 0.52
N VAL A 66 -20.76 -5.52 -0.65
CA VAL A 66 -22.01 -5.98 -1.26
C VAL A 66 -22.65 -7.14 -0.50
N GLN A 67 -21.86 -8.08 0.03
CA GLN A 67 -22.37 -9.28 0.72
C GLN A 67 -22.82 -9.01 2.15
N PHE A 68 -22.11 -8.14 2.88
CA PHE A 68 -22.34 -7.88 4.30
C PHE A 68 -22.90 -6.49 4.57
N MET A 69 -23.24 -5.73 3.51
CA MET A 69 -23.86 -4.39 3.59
C MET A 69 -23.03 -3.41 4.43
N GLY A 70 -21.71 -3.47 4.26
CA GLY A 70 -20.77 -2.63 4.96
C GLY A 70 -19.32 -3.09 4.77
N GLN A 71 -18.39 -2.21 5.10
CA GLN A 71 -16.96 -2.41 5.00
C GLN A 71 -16.44 -3.33 6.11
N PRO A 72 -15.31 -3.99 5.87
CA PRO A 72 -14.66 -4.81 6.89
C PRO A 72 -14.26 -3.99 8.11
N LYS A 73 -14.43 -4.59 9.29
CA LYS A 73 -13.87 -4.08 10.56
C LYS A 73 -12.49 -4.70 10.81
N ASP A 74 -11.84 -4.28 11.88
CA ASP A 74 -10.62 -4.90 12.38
C ASP A 74 -9.45 -4.78 11.39
N TYR A 75 -9.33 -3.64 10.70
CA TYR A 75 -8.12 -3.37 9.93
C TYR A 75 -6.94 -2.98 10.84
N ASP A 76 -5.72 -3.23 10.39
CA ASP A 76 -4.51 -2.75 11.03
C ASP A 76 -4.48 -1.21 10.90
N SER A 77 -4.51 -0.50 12.03
CA SER A 77 -4.67 0.97 12.07
C SER A 77 -3.45 1.75 11.55
N LEU A 78 -2.28 1.09 11.49
CA LEU A 78 -0.98 1.70 11.21
C LEU A 78 -0.56 2.78 12.22
N ILE A 79 -1.22 2.83 13.37
CA ILE A 79 -0.97 3.74 14.48
C ILE A 79 -0.54 2.91 15.69
N VAL A 80 0.58 3.30 16.31
CA VAL A 80 1.08 2.67 17.52
C VAL A 80 0.20 3.04 18.69
N GLN A 81 0.04 2.09 19.60
CA GLN A 81 -0.58 2.33 20.89
C GLN A 81 0.34 1.85 22.01
N ASP A 82 0.63 2.75 22.95
CA ASP A 82 1.55 2.49 24.07
C ASP A 82 0.94 1.60 25.16
N THR A 83 -0.39 1.40 25.17
CA THR A 83 -1.10 0.57 26.16
C THR A 83 -2.34 -0.07 25.55
N ALA A 84 -2.48 -1.39 25.61
CA ALA A 84 -3.62 -2.11 25.05
C ALA A 84 -4.97 -1.63 25.64
N GLY A 85 -5.96 -1.38 24.79
CA GLY A 85 -7.36 -1.14 25.19
C GLY A 85 -7.88 0.31 25.07
N GLU A 86 -7.05 1.31 24.77
CA GLU A 86 -7.47 2.71 24.64
C GLU A 86 -6.95 3.40 23.36
N TRP A 87 -7.83 4.12 22.64
CA TRP A 87 -7.42 4.94 21.50
C TRP A 87 -6.61 6.16 21.97
N ALA A 88 -5.28 6.15 21.75
CA ALA A 88 -4.42 7.31 22.00
C ALA A 88 -4.29 8.20 20.74
N ALA A 89 -3.85 9.44 20.93
CA ALA A 89 -3.39 10.34 19.85
C ALA A 89 -2.08 9.78 19.26
N GLY A 90 -2.19 8.68 18.53
CA GLY A 90 -1.07 7.79 18.31
C GLY A 90 -0.05 8.28 17.30
N THR A 91 1.16 7.74 17.41
CA THR A 91 2.24 7.92 16.44
C THR A 91 2.11 6.91 15.32
N LEU A 92 2.57 7.24 14.10
CA LEU A 92 2.65 6.27 13.02
C LEU A 92 3.50 5.06 13.41
N TYR A 93 3.12 3.89 12.91
CA TYR A 93 3.89 2.67 13.08
C TYR A 93 5.32 2.83 12.53
N PRO A 94 6.38 2.75 13.37
CA PRO A 94 7.74 3.09 12.95
C PRO A 94 8.34 2.06 11.98
N HIS A 95 7.78 0.85 11.93
CA HIS A 95 8.29 -0.24 11.10
C HIS A 95 7.64 -0.32 9.71
N MET A 96 6.97 0.73 9.27
CA MET A 96 6.56 0.84 7.87
C MET A 96 7.79 0.99 6.95
N MET A 97 7.63 0.61 5.69
CA MET A 97 8.68 0.67 4.67
C MET A 97 9.20 2.09 4.40
N ASN A 98 8.43 3.14 4.74
CA ASN A 98 8.88 4.54 4.67
C ASN A 98 8.02 5.53 5.51
N ALA A 99 7.62 5.21 6.75
CA ALA A 99 6.65 6.07 7.49
C ALA A 99 7.24 7.17 8.39
N MET A 100 8.56 7.39 8.45
CA MET A 100 9.12 8.39 9.38
C MET A 100 9.61 9.66 8.68
N GLY A 101 9.11 10.81 9.17
CA GLY A 101 9.53 12.16 8.78
C GLY A 101 8.82 12.69 7.53
N SER A 102 9.48 12.55 6.38
CA SER A 102 9.06 13.08 5.06
C SER A 102 8.41 12.00 4.17
N GLY A 103 7.89 10.93 4.76
CA GLY A 103 7.28 9.81 4.05
C GLY A 103 5.89 10.12 3.47
N TYR A 104 5.27 9.11 2.86
CA TYR A 104 3.93 9.20 2.27
C TYR A 104 2.77 9.06 3.26
N LEU A 105 3.04 8.84 4.56
CA LEU A 105 2.03 8.77 5.61
C LEU A 105 2.16 9.92 6.61
N GLN A 106 1.02 10.33 7.15
CA GLN A 106 0.88 11.25 8.28
C GLN A 106 -0.22 10.76 9.21
N VAL A 107 -0.18 11.21 10.47
CA VAL A 107 -1.32 11.06 11.38
C VAL A 107 -2.31 12.18 11.05
N THR A 108 -3.57 11.82 10.86
CA THR A 108 -4.67 12.79 10.76
C THR A 108 -5.81 12.39 11.69
N SER A 109 -6.69 13.33 11.98
CA SER A 109 -7.81 13.15 12.89
C SER A 109 -9.11 13.10 12.10
N VAL A 110 -9.83 11.97 12.20
CA VAL A 110 -11.07 11.73 11.44
C VAL A 110 -12.18 11.40 12.41
N PRO A 111 -13.40 11.93 12.24
CA PRO A 111 -14.47 11.67 13.19
C PRO A 111 -14.87 10.18 13.12
N ALA A 112 -15.05 9.55 14.28
CA ALA A 112 -15.31 8.10 14.37
C ALA A 112 -16.54 7.67 13.55
N ASN A 113 -17.53 8.56 13.44
CA ASN A 113 -18.76 8.30 12.70
C ASN A 113 -18.55 8.18 11.18
N ALA A 114 -17.51 8.82 10.61
CA ALA A 114 -17.16 8.68 9.20
C ALA A 114 -16.89 7.22 8.84
N LEU A 115 -16.14 6.54 9.71
CA LEU A 115 -15.76 5.14 9.59
C LEU A 115 -16.91 4.21 9.98
N LYS A 116 -17.57 4.49 11.11
CA LYS A 116 -18.71 3.67 11.60
C LYS A 116 -19.88 3.65 10.63
N SER A 117 -20.15 4.76 9.92
CA SER A 117 -21.25 4.86 8.95
C SER A 117 -21.09 3.95 7.72
N VAL A 118 -19.89 3.39 7.53
CA VAL A 118 -19.62 2.40 6.49
C VAL A 118 -19.30 1.03 7.05
N GLY A 119 -19.43 0.79 8.36
CA GLY A 119 -19.26 -0.55 8.97
C GLY A 119 -17.89 -0.78 9.63
N ILE A 120 -16.93 0.14 9.48
CA ILE A 120 -15.65 0.08 10.19
C ILE A 120 -15.91 0.51 11.64
N THR A 121 -16.09 -0.46 12.54
CA THR A 121 -16.48 -0.21 13.94
C THR A 121 -15.34 -0.38 14.94
N SER A 122 -14.26 -1.02 14.51
CA SER A 122 -13.09 -1.39 15.30
C SER A 122 -11.89 -1.48 14.36
N LEU A 123 -10.70 -1.29 14.92
CA LEU A 123 -9.41 -1.34 14.24
C LEU A 123 -8.41 -2.00 15.20
N LEU A 124 -7.35 -2.62 14.66
CA LEU A 124 -6.26 -3.17 15.44
C LEU A 124 -5.15 -2.12 15.57
N PRO A 125 -4.83 -1.67 16.78
CA PRO A 125 -3.65 -0.85 17.03
C PRO A 125 -2.38 -1.63 16.73
N MET A 126 -1.29 -0.92 16.42
CA MET A 126 -0.02 -1.56 16.09
C MET A 126 0.88 -1.72 17.33
N ASP A 127 1.48 -2.89 17.48
CA ASP A 127 2.52 -3.17 18.47
C ASP A 127 3.90 -2.84 17.89
N ALA A 128 4.51 -1.73 18.31
CA ALA A 128 5.86 -1.36 17.88
C ALA A 128 6.96 -2.30 18.44
N THR A 129 6.64 -3.06 19.49
CA THR A 129 7.57 -3.91 20.23
C THR A 129 7.58 -5.36 19.76
N ALA A 130 6.55 -5.82 19.05
CA ALA A 130 6.44 -7.19 18.52
C ALA A 130 7.67 -7.64 17.74
N ASP A 131 8.10 -8.90 17.89
CA ASP A 131 9.31 -9.40 17.22
C ASP A 131 9.15 -9.39 15.69
N ASP A 132 8.01 -9.87 15.17
CA ASP A 132 7.68 -9.79 13.75
C ASP A 132 6.86 -8.53 13.44
N LYS A 133 7.42 -7.64 12.61
CA LYS A 133 6.80 -6.35 12.29
C LYS A 133 5.63 -6.41 11.30
N THR A 134 5.23 -7.59 10.83
CA THR A 134 4.05 -7.79 9.95
C THR A 134 3.05 -8.78 10.51
N PHE A 135 3.48 -9.96 10.94
CA PHE A 135 2.60 -11.05 11.35
C PHE A 135 2.05 -10.86 12.77
N ASP A 136 2.89 -10.37 13.67
CA ASP A 136 2.56 -10.13 15.09
C ASP A 136 2.40 -8.64 15.41
N ALA A 137 2.33 -7.80 14.38
CA ALA A 137 2.35 -6.34 14.49
C ALA A 137 1.07 -5.72 15.06
N ALA A 138 0.03 -6.52 15.31
CA ALA A 138 -1.30 -6.04 15.65
C ALA A 138 -1.69 -6.45 17.06
N LEU A 139 -2.13 -5.47 17.86
CA LEU A 139 -2.73 -5.66 19.17
C LEU A 139 -4.20 -6.07 19.04
N PRO A 140 -4.84 -6.54 20.14
CA PRO A 140 -6.28 -6.81 20.14
C PRO A 140 -7.09 -5.60 19.65
N ALA A 141 -8.15 -5.88 18.88
CA ALA A 141 -8.99 -4.86 18.28
C ALA A 141 -9.60 -3.93 19.33
N VAL A 142 -9.56 -2.62 19.07
CA VAL A 142 -10.17 -1.59 19.91
C VAL A 142 -11.38 -1.02 19.18
N ALA A 143 -12.52 -0.94 19.86
CA ALA A 143 -13.73 -0.37 19.31
C ALA A 143 -13.57 1.14 19.10
N LEU A 144 -14.01 1.66 17.95
CA LEU A 144 -13.99 3.10 17.72
C LEU A 144 -14.90 3.82 18.73
N PRO A 145 -14.54 5.03 19.17
CA PRO A 145 -15.36 5.86 20.05
C PRO A 145 -16.80 6.05 19.57
N ALA A 146 -17.68 6.52 20.46
CA ALA A 146 -19.10 6.73 20.16
C ALA A 146 -19.32 7.75 19.02
N ILE A 147 -20.52 7.77 18.44
CA ILE A 147 -20.82 8.50 17.19
C ILE A 147 -20.72 10.04 17.33
N ASN A 148 -20.51 10.59 18.53
CA ASN A 148 -20.34 12.03 18.80
C ASN A 148 -19.18 12.35 19.75
N SER A 149 -18.23 11.42 19.92
CA SER A 149 -17.04 11.64 20.75
C SER A 149 -15.87 12.18 19.92
N ASP A 150 -14.76 12.46 20.60
CA ASP A 150 -13.53 13.00 20.02
C ASP A 150 -13.09 12.28 18.74
N PRO A 151 -12.49 13.01 17.79
CA PRO A 151 -12.04 12.45 16.54
C PRO A 151 -10.89 11.44 16.79
N VAL A 152 -10.78 10.47 15.89
CA VAL A 152 -9.85 9.34 16.02
C VAL A 152 -8.61 9.61 15.19
N ALA A 153 -7.43 9.44 15.79
CA ALA A 153 -6.16 9.47 15.08
C ALA A 153 -6.02 8.24 14.17
N VAL A 154 -5.83 8.48 12.88
CA VAL A 154 -5.65 7.44 11.86
C VAL A 154 -4.47 7.80 10.94
N ALA A 155 -3.86 6.78 10.33
CA ALA A 155 -2.87 7.00 9.30
C ALA A 155 -3.56 7.48 8.01
N ALA A 156 -3.05 8.53 7.38
CA ALA A 156 -3.50 9.01 6.09
C ALA A 156 -2.34 9.31 5.16
N LEU A 157 -2.63 9.35 3.86
CA LEU A 157 -1.65 9.71 2.85
C LEU A 157 -1.28 11.19 2.99
N ARG A 158 0.02 11.47 2.85
CA ARG A 158 0.59 12.81 2.88
C ARG A 158 1.06 13.20 1.49
N VAL A 159 0.62 14.36 1.02
CA VAL A 159 1.23 15.07 -0.10
C VAL A 159 2.16 16.15 0.43
N ASN A 160 3.30 16.36 -0.22
CA ASN A 160 4.30 17.33 0.21
C ASN A 160 4.15 18.70 -0.45
N ASN A 161 3.30 18.82 -1.49
CA ASN A 161 3.11 20.04 -2.28
C ASN A 161 4.43 20.67 -2.75
N ALA A 162 5.45 19.82 -2.92
CA ALA A 162 6.80 20.16 -3.31
C ALA A 162 7.50 18.92 -3.89
N PRO A 163 8.47 19.07 -4.81
CA PRO A 163 9.19 17.94 -5.39
C PRO A 163 9.87 17.09 -4.32
N CYS A 164 9.64 15.80 -4.40
CA CYS A 164 10.24 14.80 -3.52
C CYS A 164 11.75 14.68 -3.71
N ALA A 165 12.52 15.37 -2.86
CA ALA A 165 13.97 15.24 -2.77
C ALA A 165 14.35 13.99 -1.97
N GLY A 166 14.20 12.80 -2.55
CA GLY A 166 14.57 11.56 -1.87
C GLY A 166 14.35 10.25 -2.64
N VAL A 167 15.17 9.26 -2.32
CA VAL A 167 14.96 7.86 -2.75
C VAL A 167 13.76 7.25 -2.00
N MET A 168 13.56 7.69 -0.76
CA MET A 168 12.38 7.41 0.07
C MET A 168 11.18 8.19 -0.49
N GLY A 169 10.16 7.49 -0.98
CA GLY A 169 9.04 8.07 -1.69
C GLY A 169 8.16 8.95 -0.81
N CYS A 170 8.04 10.21 -1.21
CA CYS A 170 6.90 11.03 -0.86
C CYS A 170 5.99 11.21 -2.08
N ILE A 171 4.92 11.98 -1.91
CA ILE A 171 3.94 12.25 -2.96
C ILE A 171 3.98 13.75 -3.26
N ASP A 172 4.40 14.12 -4.48
CA ASP A 172 4.65 15.52 -4.86
C ASP A 172 3.41 16.41 -4.71
N GLY A 173 2.23 15.86 -5.00
CA GLY A 173 0.95 16.58 -4.96
C GLY A 173 -0.21 15.71 -5.45
N ASP A 174 -1.38 16.30 -5.59
CA ASP A 174 -2.63 15.58 -5.90
C ASP A 174 -2.61 14.86 -7.24
N ALA A 175 -1.92 15.41 -8.25
CA ALA A 175 -1.74 14.74 -9.54
C ALA A 175 -0.91 13.45 -9.42
N ALA A 176 0.15 13.47 -8.61
CA ALA A 176 0.97 12.29 -8.34
C ALA A 176 0.19 11.26 -7.53
N LEU A 177 -0.58 11.72 -6.52
CA LEU A 177 -1.47 10.85 -5.75
C LEU A 177 -2.53 10.19 -6.63
N ALA A 178 -3.17 10.93 -7.53
CA ALA A 178 -4.15 10.41 -8.47
C ALA A 178 -3.56 9.29 -9.33
N LYS A 179 -2.32 9.45 -9.83
CA LYS A 179 -1.63 8.40 -10.59
C LYS A 179 -1.40 7.14 -9.75
N ILE A 180 -0.92 7.29 -8.51
CA ILE A 180 -0.70 6.16 -7.59
C ILE A 180 -2.01 5.42 -7.33
N LEU A 181 -3.10 6.15 -7.04
CA LEU A 181 -4.40 5.58 -6.75
C LEU A 181 -5.16 5.07 -7.99
N GLY A 182 -4.60 5.21 -9.20
CA GLY A 182 -5.23 4.80 -10.45
C GLY A 182 -6.47 5.63 -10.81
N ARG A 183 -6.45 6.92 -10.48
CA ARG A 183 -7.55 7.86 -10.70
C ARG A 183 -7.19 8.93 -11.73
N PRO A 184 -8.19 9.51 -12.42
CA PRO A 184 -7.94 10.65 -13.33
C PRO A 184 -7.30 11.82 -12.59
N VAL A 185 -6.39 12.52 -13.27
CA VAL A 185 -5.79 13.76 -12.74
C VAL A 185 -6.90 14.78 -12.48
N GLY A 186 -6.86 15.45 -11.32
CA GLY A 186 -7.89 16.41 -10.88
C GLY A 186 -9.09 15.78 -10.17
N SER A 187 -9.16 14.45 -10.02
CA SER A 187 -10.20 13.80 -9.20
C SER A 187 -9.84 13.66 -7.72
N ILE A 188 -8.57 13.87 -7.39
CA ILE A 188 -8.02 13.87 -6.04
C ILE A 188 -7.91 15.31 -5.58
N ASP A 189 -8.35 15.55 -4.36
CA ASP A 189 -8.31 16.86 -3.70
C ASP A 189 -7.97 16.63 -2.21
N THR A 190 -6.69 16.80 -1.88
CA THR A 190 -6.21 16.64 -0.50
C THR A 190 -6.47 17.86 0.38
N SER A 191 -6.98 18.96 -0.21
CA SER A 191 -7.45 20.12 0.55
C SER A 191 -8.83 19.86 1.14
N ALA A 192 -9.71 19.15 0.41
CA ALA A 192 -11.08 18.83 0.81
C ALA A 192 -11.25 17.47 1.49
N LYS A 193 -10.34 16.51 1.25
CA LYS A 193 -10.48 15.12 1.70
C LYS A 193 -9.20 14.60 2.30
N ASP A 194 -9.36 13.79 3.34
CA ASP A 194 -8.29 12.96 3.88
C ASP A 194 -8.34 11.56 3.25
N TYR A 195 -7.18 11.06 2.83
CA TYR A 195 -7.04 9.74 2.24
C TYR A 195 -6.49 8.79 3.30
N VAL A 196 -7.37 8.21 4.09
CA VAL A 196 -7.04 7.34 5.23
C VAL A 196 -6.55 5.98 4.72
N ALA A 197 -5.49 5.47 5.33
CA ALA A 197 -4.87 4.20 4.98
C ALA A 197 -5.00 3.22 6.14
N PHE A 198 -5.49 2.01 5.84
CA PHE A 198 -5.56 0.91 6.79
C PHE A 198 -4.85 -0.32 6.24
N GLY A 199 -4.12 -1.04 7.09
CA GLY A 199 -3.50 -2.29 6.70
C GLY A 199 -4.51 -3.44 6.66
N VAL A 200 -4.43 -4.27 5.62
CA VAL A 200 -5.22 -5.50 5.51
C VAL A 200 -4.47 -6.62 6.20
N GLY A 201 -4.73 -6.77 7.50
CA GLY A 201 -4.13 -7.77 8.37
C GLY A 201 -4.91 -9.06 8.51
N GLN A 202 -4.27 -10.07 9.13
CA GLN A 202 -4.92 -11.35 9.45
C GLN A 202 -6.10 -11.19 10.42
N GLY A 203 -6.10 -10.14 11.23
CA GLY A 203 -7.22 -9.77 12.10
C GLY A 203 -8.40 -9.14 11.36
N SER A 204 -8.25 -8.77 10.09
CA SER A 204 -9.31 -8.11 9.32
C SER A 204 -10.56 -8.96 9.24
N GLY A 205 -11.72 -8.32 9.41
CA GLY A 205 -13.02 -8.95 9.27
C GLY A 205 -13.27 -9.56 7.87
N MET A 206 -12.41 -9.29 6.88
CA MET A 206 -12.43 -9.92 5.56
C MET A 206 -11.91 -11.36 5.56
N VAL A 207 -10.95 -11.65 6.45
CA VAL A 207 -10.25 -12.92 6.50
C VAL A 207 -11.20 -14.00 7.03
N GLY A 208 -11.21 -15.16 6.38
CA GLY A 208 -12.19 -16.21 6.62
C GLY A 208 -13.58 -15.95 6.01
N LYS A 209 -13.75 -14.86 5.24
CA LYS A 209 -14.98 -14.55 4.50
C LYS A 209 -14.69 -14.34 3.02
N THR A 210 -14.17 -13.18 2.64
CA THR A 210 -13.94 -12.82 1.23
C THR A 210 -12.55 -13.17 0.74
N ILE A 211 -11.61 -13.36 1.66
CA ILE A 211 -10.26 -13.90 1.44
C ILE A 211 -9.97 -14.96 2.51
N SER A 212 -9.14 -15.95 2.19
CA SER A 212 -8.73 -16.98 3.14
C SER A 212 -7.67 -16.48 4.12
N GLU A 213 -6.73 -15.66 3.62
CA GLU A 213 -5.60 -15.13 4.39
C GLU A 213 -5.26 -13.72 3.89
N ALA A 214 -4.69 -12.89 4.76
CA ALA A 214 -4.18 -11.56 4.40
C ALA A 214 -2.89 -11.68 3.57
N PRO A 215 -2.84 -11.14 2.33
CA PRO A 215 -1.66 -11.23 1.49
C PRO A 215 -0.47 -10.46 2.08
N VAL A 216 0.73 -11.02 1.87
CA VAL A 216 1.99 -10.41 2.29
C VAL A 216 2.91 -10.26 1.09
N HIS A 217 3.54 -9.09 1.01
CA HIS A 217 4.58 -8.78 0.05
C HIS A 217 5.90 -9.45 0.42
N PHE A 218 6.52 -10.14 -0.54
CA PHE A 218 7.83 -10.74 -0.36
C PHE A 218 8.91 -9.71 -0.65
N ALA A 219 9.64 -9.28 0.38
CA ALA A 219 10.71 -8.31 0.18
C ALA A 219 11.92 -8.90 -0.56
N LYS A 220 12.51 -8.10 -1.45
CA LYS A 220 13.73 -8.48 -2.21
C LYS A 220 14.99 -8.57 -1.35
N THR A 221 14.97 -8.00 -0.15
CA THR A 221 16.12 -7.98 0.78
C THR A 221 15.69 -8.33 2.20
N GLY A 222 16.58 -8.97 2.97
CA GLY A 222 16.29 -9.38 4.35
C GLY A 222 15.97 -8.20 5.30
N ALA A 223 16.57 -7.03 5.06
CA ALA A 223 16.30 -5.81 5.84
C ALA A 223 14.88 -5.27 5.64
N MET A 224 14.22 -5.65 4.54
CA MET A 224 12.84 -5.29 4.22
C MET A 224 11.86 -6.43 4.47
N SER A 225 12.31 -7.57 5.02
CA SER A 225 11.45 -8.74 5.28
C SER A 225 10.32 -8.43 6.27
N ALA A 226 9.30 -9.29 6.27
CA ALA A 226 8.13 -9.20 7.16
C ALA A 226 8.51 -9.05 8.64
N ALA A 227 9.58 -9.73 9.05
CA ALA A 227 10.14 -9.66 10.39
C ALA A 227 10.63 -8.25 10.77
N ASN A 228 11.09 -7.45 9.81
CA ASN A 228 11.69 -6.12 10.06
C ASN A 228 10.79 -4.95 9.67
N LYS A 229 9.89 -5.15 8.69
CA LYS A 229 9.05 -4.11 8.13
C LYS A 229 7.64 -4.61 7.82
N TYR A 230 6.67 -3.71 7.94
CA TYR A 230 5.28 -3.97 7.59
C TYR A 230 5.12 -4.21 6.08
N ASN A 231 4.72 -5.42 5.70
CA ASN A 231 4.66 -5.88 4.31
C ASN A 231 3.25 -6.28 3.84
N ARG A 232 2.18 -5.75 4.45
CA ARG A 232 0.80 -6.01 4.00
C ARG A 232 0.26 -4.89 3.12
N ILE A 233 -0.74 -5.23 2.32
CA ILE A 233 -1.46 -4.29 1.46
C ILE A 233 -2.25 -3.29 2.33
N LEU A 234 -2.32 -2.04 1.89
CA LEU A 234 -3.13 -1.01 2.49
C LEU A 234 -4.43 -0.80 1.71
N ALA A 235 -5.55 -0.71 2.40
CA ALA A 235 -6.82 -0.21 1.89
C ALA A 235 -6.89 1.30 2.08
N ILE A 236 -7.20 2.04 1.01
CA ILE A 236 -7.32 3.50 1.02
C ILE A 236 -8.79 3.90 0.97
N TYR A 237 -9.18 4.77 1.91
CA TYR A 237 -10.50 5.36 2.02
C TYR A 237 -10.40 6.88 1.86
N GLU A 238 -11.27 7.48 1.04
CA GLU A 238 -11.48 8.93 1.09
C GLU A 238 -12.45 9.28 2.20
N VAL A 239 -12.13 10.30 2.99
CA VAL A 239 -13.01 10.86 4.01
C VAL A 239 -13.08 12.37 3.82
N PRO A 240 -14.27 12.96 3.65
CA PRO A 240 -14.41 14.41 3.60
C PRO A 240 -13.94 15.07 4.90
N ARG A 241 -13.24 16.20 4.77
CA ARG A 241 -12.88 17.03 5.93
C ARG A 241 -14.11 17.69 6.54
N ALA A 242 -13.97 18.11 7.80
CA ALA A 242 -15.04 18.84 8.49
C ALA A 242 -15.36 20.12 7.75
N GLU A 243 -14.31 20.81 7.34
CA GLU A 243 -14.37 22.11 6.74
C GLU A 243 -13.33 22.17 5.62
N PHE A 244 -13.72 22.71 4.47
CA PHE A 244 -12.83 22.89 3.33
C PHE A 244 -13.32 23.99 2.40
N CYS A 245 -12.41 24.46 1.55
CA CYS A 245 -12.69 25.43 0.51
C CYS A 245 -13.02 24.71 -0.81
N GLU A 246 -14.28 24.75 -1.24
CA GLU A 246 -14.72 24.18 -2.51
C GLU A 246 -14.44 25.16 -3.66
N GLY A 247 -13.58 24.79 -4.60
CA GLY A 247 -13.27 25.63 -5.77
C GLY A 247 -12.26 26.75 -5.51
N GLY A 248 -11.46 26.63 -4.46
CA GLY A 248 -10.34 27.51 -4.15
C GLY A 248 -9.28 26.79 -3.30
N THR A 249 -8.33 27.56 -2.77
CA THR A 249 -7.25 27.09 -1.89
C THR A 249 -7.33 27.81 -0.55
N ARG A 250 -7.01 27.11 0.54
CA ARG A 250 -6.96 27.75 1.86
C ARG A 250 -5.72 28.64 1.97
N ALA A 251 -5.91 29.89 2.37
CA ALA A 251 -4.83 30.89 2.45
C ALA A 251 -3.70 30.49 3.42
N ASP A 252 -4.03 29.91 4.58
CA ASP A 252 -3.05 29.34 5.52
C ASP A 252 -3.55 27.99 6.09
N PRO A 253 -2.88 26.86 5.80
CA PRO A 253 -3.24 25.56 6.35
C PRO A 253 -2.96 25.41 7.86
N LEU A 254 -2.16 26.30 8.47
CA LEU A 254 -1.78 26.26 9.89
C LEU A 254 -2.69 27.10 10.79
N VAL A 255 -3.46 28.04 10.25
CA VAL A 255 -4.38 28.90 11.01
C VAL A 255 -5.80 28.40 10.81
N PRO A 256 -6.55 28.01 11.87
CA PRO A 256 -7.95 27.59 11.76
C PRO A 256 -8.74 28.56 10.88
N ALA A 257 -9.37 28.06 9.82
CA ALA A 257 -10.15 28.91 8.93
C ALA A 257 -11.34 29.45 9.71
N ALA A 258 -11.51 30.77 9.69
CA ALA A 258 -12.51 31.47 10.48
C ALA A 258 -13.76 31.78 9.66
N ASP A 259 -13.63 31.99 8.34
CA ASP A 259 -14.75 32.36 7.47
C ASP A 259 -14.47 32.14 5.95
N GLN A 260 -15.42 32.61 5.11
CA GLN A 260 -15.36 32.51 3.66
C GLN A 260 -14.23 33.32 2.99
N THR A 261 -13.57 34.23 3.72
CA THR A 261 -12.42 34.99 3.21
C THR A 261 -11.14 34.16 3.16
N ASP A 262 -11.06 33.04 3.90
CA ASP A 262 -9.91 32.12 3.87
C ASP A 262 -9.88 31.18 2.65
N CYS A 263 -10.89 31.27 1.78
CA CYS A 263 -11.06 30.47 0.57
C CYS A 263 -10.68 31.33 -0.65
N GLU A 264 -9.44 31.19 -1.13
CA GLU A 264 -8.80 32.13 -2.06
C GLU A 264 -8.21 31.47 -3.31
N SER A 265 -7.96 32.25 -4.36
CA SER A 265 -7.23 31.77 -5.54
C SER A 265 -5.72 31.96 -5.38
N ASP A 266 -4.94 30.91 -5.67
CA ASP A 266 -3.46 30.92 -5.67
C ASP A 266 -2.82 31.86 -6.73
N THR A 267 -3.63 32.64 -7.47
CA THR A 267 -3.17 33.58 -8.50
C THR A 267 -2.90 34.99 -7.96
N GLY A 268 -1.94 35.11 -7.05
CA GLY A 268 -1.17 36.34 -6.77
C GLY A 268 -1.89 37.57 -6.19
N ASN A 269 -3.23 37.59 -6.22
CA ASN A 269 -4.08 38.52 -5.51
C ASN A 269 -5.07 37.68 -4.69
N MET A 270 -5.05 37.88 -3.37
CA MET A 270 -5.99 37.28 -2.42
C MET A 270 -7.41 37.78 -2.73
N SER A 271 -8.08 37.11 -3.65
CA SER A 271 -9.50 37.31 -3.94
C SER A 271 -10.25 36.06 -3.53
N VAL A 272 -11.39 36.24 -2.86
CA VAL A 272 -12.30 35.14 -2.50
C VAL A 272 -12.58 34.30 -3.74
N ALA A 273 -12.13 33.05 -3.70
CA ALA A 273 -12.34 32.08 -4.76
C ALA A 273 -12.85 30.79 -4.13
N GLY A 274 -14.03 30.36 -4.55
CA GLY A 274 -14.68 29.17 -4.00
C GLY A 274 -15.68 29.46 -2.88
N THR A 275 -16.15 28.39 -2.26
CA THR A 275 -17.15 28.41 -1.18
C THR A 275 -16.63 27.60 0.00
N TRP A 276 -16.59 28.21 1.18
CA TRP A 276 -16.32 27.48 2.40
C TRP A 276 -17.47 26.51 2.69
N ARG A 277 -17.14 25.24 2.89
CA ARG A 277 -18.10 24.17 3.17
C ARG A 277 -17.81 23.60 4.53
N GLU A 278 -18.82 23.62 5.39
CA GLU A 278 -18.85 22.85 6.62
C GLU A 278 -19.75 21.64 6.41
N LEU A 279 -19.20 20.45 6.61
CA LEU A 279 -19.95 19.21 6.53
C LEU A 279 -20.34 18.76 7.93
N THR A 280 -21.62 18.44 8.08
CA THR A 280 -22.07 17.78 9.31
C THR A 280 -21.38 16.43 9.46
N PRO A 281 -21.22 15.92 10.69
CA PRO A 281 -20.64 14.59 10.88
C PRO A 281 -21.34 13.51 10.04
N MET A 282 -22.66 13.60 9.82
CA MET A 282 -23.41 12.59 9.05
C MET A 282 -23.10 12.60 7.55
N GLU A 283 -22.64 13.74 7.01
CA GLU A 283 -22.25 13.88 5.60
C GLU A 283 -20.82 13.38 5.34
N ARG A 284 -20.00 13.24 6.39
CA ARG A 284 -18.59 12.84 6.32
C ARG A 284 -18.41 11.32 6.24
N ARG A 285 -19.08 10.64 5.32
CA ARG A 285 -18.98 9.17 5.20
C ARG A 285 -17.68 8.78 4.49
N ALA A 286 -16.96 7.80 5.05
CA ALA A 286 -15.79 7.24 4.37
C ALA A 286 -16.19 6.50 3.10
N LYS A 287 -15.34 6.48 2.08
CA LYS A 287 -15.59 5.72 0.85
C LYS A 287 -14.32 5.00 0.42
N PHE A 288 -14.44 3.69 0.20
CA PHE A 288 -13.33 2.90 -0.30
C PHE A 288 -12.94 3.36 -1.70
N LEU A 289 -11.64 3.61 -1.90
CA LEU A 289 -11.11 4.03 -3.18
C LEU A 289 -10.37 2.90 -3.90
N THR A 290 -9.34 2.37 -3.27
CA THR A 290 -8.43 1.40 -3.90
C THR A 290 -7.51 0.79 -2.84
N THR A 291 -6.70 -0.17 -3.25
CA THR A 291 -5.59 -0.70 -2.48
C THR A 291 -4.25 -0.18 -3.00
N VAL A 292 -3.28 -0.06 -2.09
CA VAL A 292 -1.90 0.32 -2.39
C VAL A 292 -0.95 -0.53 -1.58
N MET A 293 0.28 -0.67 -2.04
CA MET A 293 1.34 -1.36 -1.34
C MET A 293 2.32 -0.35 -0.72
N PRO A 294 2.63 -0.49 0.59
CA PRO A 294 3.65 0.33 1.23
C PRO A 294 5.02 -0.24 0.87
N MET A 295 5.67 0.32 -0.14
CA MET A 295 7.08 0.06 -0.43
C MET A 295 7.91 1.30 -0.09
N MET A 296 9.17 1.33 -0.54
CA MET A 296 10.04 2.52 -0.42
C MET A 296 9.36 3.75 -1.04
N ARG A 297 8.60 3.55 -2.12
CA ARG A 297 7.61 4.49 -2.64
C ARG A 297 6.22 3.84 -2.56
N LEU A 298 5.18 4.63 -2.32
CA LEU A 298 3.82 4.11 -2.33
C LEU A 298 3.47 3.69 -3.76
N GLU A 299 3.03 2.45 -3.93
CA GLU A 299 2.67 1.92 -5.23
C GLU A 299 1.23 1.44 -5.20
N GLY A 300 0.38 2.02 -6.04
CA GLY A 300 -0.94 1.46 -6.32
C GLY A 300 -0.98 0.82 -7.70
N LEU A 301 -2.10 0.16 -8.00
CA LEU A 301 -2.28 -0.58 -9.24
C LEU A 301 -1.97 0.25 -10.50
N GLY A 302 -2.38 1.52 -10.52
CA GLY A 302 -2.12 2.42 -11.66
C GLY A 302 -0.63 2.73 -11.84
N GLY A 303 0.11 2.85 -10.74
CA GLY A 303 1.56 3.02 -10.75
C GLY A 303 2.28 1.77 -11.25
N ALA A 304 1.89 0.60 -10.73
CA ALA A 304 2.49 -0.69 -11.10
C ALA A 304 2.31 -1.03 -12.58
N LEU A 305 1.11 -0.81 -13.12
CA LEU A 305 0.84 -1.01 -14.54
C LEU A 305 1.65 -0.04 -15.41
N SER A 306 1.76 1.23 -15.02
CA SER A 306 2.57 2.23 -15.74
C SER A 306 4.06 1.84 -15.75
N ASN A 307 4.58 1.36 -14.63
CA ASN A 307 5.98 0.93 -14.50
C ASN A 307 6.26 -0.31 -15.37
N HIS A 308 5.31 -1.26 -15.40
CA HIS A 308 5.43 -2.44 -16.25
C HIS A 308 5.62 -2.08 -17.73
N TYR A 309 4.82 -1.15 -18.28
CA TYR A 309 4.95 -0.77 -19.70
C TYR A 309 6.18 0.10 -20.00
N GLN A 310 6.61 0.97 -19.07
CA GLN A 310 7.82 1.77 -19.25
C GLN A 310 9.10 0.94 -19.27
N ASN A 311 9.09 -0.22 -18.60
CA ASN A 311 10.23 -1.14 -18.53
C ASN A 311 10.19 -2.25 -19.61
N VAL A 312 9.21 -2.24 -20.52
CA VAL A 312 9.10 -3.21 -21.63
C VAL A 312 9.74 -2.68 -22.92
N ASP A 313 9.90 -1.36 -23.07
CA ASP A 313 10.51 -0.72 -24.24
C ASP A 313 12.04 -0.47 -24.10
N GLY A 314 12.69 -1.07 -23.10
CA GLY A 314 14.13 -0.95 -22.80
C GLY A 314 14.94 -2.21 -23.08
#